data_AF-A0AA88YUC1-F1
#
_entry.id   AF-A0AA88YUC1-F1
#
_cell.length_a   1.000
_cell.length_b   1.000
_cell.length_c   1.000
_cell.angle_alpha   90.00
_cell.angle_beta   90.00
_cell.angle_gamma   90.00
#
_symmetry.space_group_name_H-M   'P 1'
#
loop_
_entity.id
_entity.type
_entity.pdbx_description
1 polymer ?
#
loop_
_entity_poly.entity_id
_entity_poly.type
_entity_poly.pdbx_seq_one_letter_code
_entity_poly.pdbx_strand_id
1 'polypeptide(L)'
;MKLTKIPDAFNLQELCKGYFPHLFNTKANQNYVGPYPELKYYGYDFMSTGERKKLAEWHAAKGDETFNFRQEMLQYCRSDVDILRRGCLEFRNLMIDVTTITKTTVQPNGIIKKTSSTGVNPFDYVTIASVCMGIFKSLFLKGKSKIEITKDGESDLYDICIQNKSDGVRFDDDTWTSLVDLKRDKDVQIGKQHFTSPIAVVPSQGYTKRDNYSKISIQWLEWLMEKSRQRGNPLVISHALNGGEFQVPGTNYRCDGFAKTPAGDETIYEFYGCVFHGCPSCFPDDRNTIKHPSTNQTIKELYDMTKNREKELKELGYKLVIIWEHQFKFQLEKNAALQQFVATLDLQDRLDPRDSFFGGRTNAIKLHYQATEDETIQYYDFTSLYPWTNKYCRYPVGHPTIITDDFQDLSQYFGLAKIKILPPRQLYHPVLPYNSNGKLKFPLCKTCADSENQNECTCSLEERSITGTWCTPEIQMARSKGYKILQIYEVYHFDESSKYDVESCEGGLFAQYVNMFLKIKQEASGFPSECNTEEAKRNYIREYKEKEGIQLEYDKIKKKSRFAMFSKTLPE
;
A
#
# COMPACT_ATOMS: atom_id res chain seq x y z
N MET A 1 -12.48 19.65 -6.53
CA MET A 1 -12.72 21.03 -7.02
C MET A 1 -14.22 21.29 -7.02
N LYS A 2 -14.68 22.52 -6.72
CA LYS A 2 -16.10 22.90 -6.88
C LYS A 2 -16.46 22.95 -8.36
N LEU A 3 -17.64 22.47 -8.76
CA LEU A 3 -18.08 22.45 -10.17
C LEU A 3 -18.00 23.83 -10.85
N THR A 4 -18.28 24.89 -10.11
CA THR A 4 -18.17 26.30 -10.54
C THR A 4 -16.78 26.74 -10.97
N LYS A 5 -15.72 26.00 -10.63
CA LYS A 5 -14.34 26.29 -11.07
C LYS A 5 -13.90 25.50 -12.30
N ILE A 6 -14.68 24.49 -12.74
CA ILE A 6 -14.37 23.66 -13.92
C ILE A 6 -14.36 24.51 -15.21
N PRO A 7 -15.34 25.41 -15.45
CA PRO A 7 -15.33 26.24 -16.65
C PRO A 7 -14.05 27.06 -16.81
N ASP A 8 -13.62 27.76 -15.76
CA ASP A 8 -12.37 28.53 -15.77
C ASP A 8 -11.12 27.64 -15.89
N ALA A 9 -11.13 26.47 -15.25
CA ALA A 9 -10.01 25.53 -15.30
C ALA A 9 -9.79 24.97 -16.71
N PHE A 10 -10.86 24.65 -17.43
CA PHE A 10 -10.81 24.03 -18.75
C PHE A 10 -11.12 24.98 -19.92
N ASN A 11 -11.35 26.26 -19.63
CA ASN A 11 -11.78 27.26 -20.59
C ASN A 11 -13.09 26.86 -21.32
N LEU A 12 -14.06 26.34 -20.56
CA LEU A 12 -15.38 25.95 -21.07
C LEU A 12 -16.37 27.11 -20.90
N GLN A 13 -17.27 27.28 -21.87
CA GLN A 13 -18.41 28.18 -21.74
C GLN A 13 -19.57 27.46 -21.03
N GLU A 14 -20.14 28.10 -19.99
CA GLU A 14 -21.34 27.63 -19.30
C GLU A 14 -22.59 27.83 -20.17
N LEU A 15 -23.52 26.86 -20.12
CA LEU A 15 -24.80 26.94 -20.84
C LEU A 15 -25.78 27.93 -20.18
N CYS A 16 -25.65 28.15 -18.87
CA CYS A 16 -26.41 29.15 -18.13
C CYS A 16 -25.49 29.80 -17.10
N LYS A 17 -25.44 31.14 -17.08
CA LYS A 17 -24.74 31.93 -16.06
C LYS A 17 -25.74 32.33 -14.97
N GLY A 18 -25.52 31.91 -13.73
CA GLY A 18 -26.36 32.34 -12.61
C GLY A 18 -26.16 31.54 -11.33
N TYR A 19 -26.99 31.85 -10.34
CA TYR A 19 -27.01 31.16 -9.05
C TYR A 19 -28.31 30.36 -8.91
N PHE A 20 -28.24 29.21 -8.26
CA PHE A 20 -29.41 28.38 -7.99
C PHE A 20 -29.80 28.44 -6.51
N PRO A 21 -31.09 28.64 -6.18
CA PRO A 21 -31.53 28.76 -4.79
C PRO A 21 -31.67 27.38 -4.14
N HIS A 22 -30.56 26.77 -3.72
CA HIS A 22 -30.50 25.41 -3.19
C HIS A 22 -31.47 25.16 -2.02
N LEU A 23 -31.65 26.14 -1.13
CA LEU A 23 -32.55 26.02 0.02
C LEU A 23 -34.02 26.25 -0.34
N PHE A 24 -34.32 26.72 -1.55
CA PHE A 24 -35.69 26.86 -2.06
C PHE A 24 -36.24 25.56 -2.64
N ASN A 25 -35.38 24.57 -2.91
CA ASN A 25 -35.77 23.27 -3.45
C ASN A 25 -36.48 22.41 -2.40
N THR A 26 -37.79 22.64 -2.24
CA THR A 26 -38.67 21.89 -1.35
C THR A 26 -39.83 21.29 -2.13
N LYS A 27 -40.55 20.32 -1.55
CA LYS A 27 -41.76 19.75 -2.18
C LYS A 27 -42.83 20.81 -2.44
N ALA A 28 -42.96 21.81 -1.57
CA ALA A 28 -43.95 22.87 -1.68
C ALA A 28 -43.67 23.83 -2.86
N ASN A 29 -42.40 24.03 -3.21
CA ASN A 29 -41.99 25.02 -4.21
C ASN A 29 -41.83 24.43 -5.63
N GLN A 30 -42.10 23.13 -5.83
CA GLN A 30 -41.87 22.46 -7.12
C GLN A 30 -42.70 23.02 -8.29
N ASN A 31 -43.79 23.75 -8.01
CA ASN A 31 -44.64 24.38 -9.02
C ASN A 31 -44.59 25.90 -8.96
N TYR A 32 -43.61 26.46 -8.24
CA TYR A 32 -43.51 27.89 -8.01
C TYR A 32 -43.21 28.65 -9.31
N VAL A 33 -44.04 29.66 -9.57
CA VAL A 33 -43.86 30.66 -10.61
C VAL A 33 -44.17 32.02 -9.97
N GLY A 34 -43.16 32.89 -9.87
CA GLY A 34 -43.28 34.16 -9.16
C GLY A 34 -41.96 34.94 -9.13
N PRO A 35 -41.78 35.92 -8.24
CA PRO A 35 -40.51 36.64 -8.10
C PRO A 35 -39.32 35.73 -7.76
N TYR A 36 -38.10 36.18 -8.06
CA TYR A 36 -36.89 35.45 -7.64
C TYR A 36 -36.84 35.25 -6.12
N PRO A 37 -36.45 34.05 -5.62
CA PRO A 37 -36.33 33.80 -4.18
C PRO A 37 -35.39 34.77 -3.47
N GLU A 38 -35.61 35.01 -2.17
CA GLU A 38 -34.71 35.84 -1.36
C GLU A 38 -33.28 35.29 -1.30
N LEU A 39 -32.30 36.18 -1.11
CA LEU A 39 -30.86 35.86 -1.04
C LEU A 39 -30.51 34.71 -0.08
N LYS A 40 -31.23 34.60 1.05
CA LYS A 40 -31.02 33.52 2.03
C LYS A 40 -31.15 32.13 1.40
N TYR A 41 -32.00 31.97 0.39
CA TYR A 41 -32.23 30.67 -0.25
C TYR A 41 -31.07 30.19 -1.13
N TYR A 42 -30.12 31.07 -1.44
CA TYR A 42 -28.91 30.77 -2.19
C TYR A 42 -27.72 30.40 -1.28
N GLY A 43 -27.91 30.39 0.05
CA GLY A 43 -26.83 30.11 1.01
C GLY A 43 -25.91 31.31 1.27
N TYR A 44 -26.43 32.53 1.08
CA TYR A 44 -25.70 33.80 1.22
C TYR A 44 -24.83 33.87 2.50
N ASP A 45 -25.36 33.43 3.64
CA ASP A 45 -24.67 33.52 4.93
C ASP A 45 -23.46 32.58 5.06
N PHE A 46 -23.35 31.55 4.21
CA PHE A 46 -22.22 30.62 4.21
C PHE A 46 -21.16 30.95 3.15
N MET A 47 -21.38 32.01 2.37
CA MET A 47 -20.45 32.46 1.33
C MET A 47 -19.36 33.37 1.88
N SER A 48 -18.21 33.39 1.20
CA SER A 48 -17.15 34.38 1.47
C SER A 48 -17.63 35.80 1.14
N THR A 49 -16.99 36.81 1.73
CA THR A 49 -17.33 38.24 1.51
C THR A 49 -17.37 38.62 0.03
N GLY A 50 -16.44 38.10 -0.77
CA GLY A 50 -16.39 38.35 -2.22
C GLY A 50 -17.51 37.66 -3.01
N GLU A 51 -17.89 36.44 -2.64
CA GLU A 51 -19.00 35.71 -3.28
C GLU A 51 -20.35 36.36 -2.97
N ARG A 52 -20.57 36.81 -1.71
CA ARG A 52 -21.78 37.54 -1.31
C ARG A 52 -22.04 38.78 -2.15
N LYS A 53 -20.99 39.56 -2.41
CA LYS A 53 -21.09 40.77 -3.24
C LYS A 53 -21.56 40.44 -4.66
N LYS A 54 -20.96 39.43 -5.30
CA LYS A 54 -21.32 38.99 -6.65
C LYS A 54 -22.75 38.46 -6.73
N LEU A 55 -23.19 37.70 -5.73
CA LEU A 55 -24.56 37.18 -5.67
C LEU A 55 -25.58 38.32 -5.49
N ALA A 56 -25.30 39.29 -4.61
CA ALA A 56 -26.20 40.43 -4.40
C ALA A 56 -26.34 41.29 -5.68
N GLU A 57 -25.24 41.55 -6.38
CA GLU A 57 -25.25 42.29 -7.66
C GLU A 57 -26.05 41.54 -8.74
N TRP A 58 -25.84 40.22 -8.86
CA TRP A 58 -26.60 39.38 -9.81
C TRP A 58 -28.09 39.32 -9.48
N HIS A 59 -28.44 39.16 -8.20
CA HIS A 59 -29.84 39.07 -7.75
C HIS A 59 -30.58 40.39 -7.95
N ALA A 60 -29.95 41.52 -7.63
CA ALA A 60 -30.49 42.84 -7.90
C ALA A 60 -30.73 43.09 -9.40
N ALA A 61 -29.85 42.57 -10.26
CA ALA A 61 -29.99 42.69 -11.72
C ALA A 61 -31.19 41.89 -12.30
N LYS A 62 -31.78 40.96 -11.54
CA LYS A 62 -32.98 40.22 -11.95
C LYS A 62 -34.27 41.03 -11.86
N GLY A 63 -34.32 42.09 -11.05
CA GLY A 63 -35.47 42.98 -10.94
C GLY A 63 -36.80 42.24 -10.77
N ASP A 64 -37.76 42.57 -11.64
CA ASP A 64 -39.12 41.99 -11.65
C ASP A 64 -39.26 40.76 -12.57
N GLU A 65 -38.15 40.13 -13.00
CA GLU A 65 -38.19 38.91 -13.80
C GLU A 65 -38.98 37.79 -13.07
N THR A 66 -39.78 37.04 -13.82
CA THR A 66 -40.50 35.88 -13.29
C THR A 66 -39.58 34.67 -13.21
N PHE A 67 -39.42 34.14 -12.01
CA PHE A 67 -38.73 32.91 -11.70
C PHE A 67 -39.68 31.71 -11.80
N ASN A 68 -39.41 30.82 -12.75
CA ASN A 68 -40.10 29.53 -12.89
C ASN A 68 -39.20 28.41 -12.36
N PHE A 69 -39.52 27.89 -11.17
CA PHE A 69 -38.62 26.97 -10.47
C PHE A 69 -38.32 25.69 -11.27
N ARG A 70 -39.29 25.14 -12.01
CA ARG A 70 -39.07 23.93 -12.81
C ARG A 70 -38.14 24.17 -14.00
N GLN A 71 -38.30 25.30 -14.67
CA GLN A 71 -37.46 25.66 -15.82
C GLN A 71 -36.03 25.95 -15.37
N GLU A 72 -35.88 26.73 -14.29
CA GLU A 72 -34.59 27.07 -13.69
C GLU A 72 -33.86 25.82 -13.18
N MET A 73 -34.56 24.92 -12.49
CA MET A 73 -33.99 23.66 -12.03
C MET A 73 -33.55 22.78 -13.21
N LEU A 74 -34.38 22.64 -14.25
CA LEU A 74 -34.02 21.86 -15.44
C LEU A 74 -32.79 22.46 -16.16
N GLN A 75 -32.74 23.79 -16.30
CA GLN A 75 -31.64 24.48 -16.96
C GLN A 75 -30.35 24.38 -16.13
N TYR A 76 -30.44 24.56 -14.82
CA TYR A 76 -29.33 24.39 -13.89
C TYR A 76 -28.77 22.96 -13.95
N CYS A 77 -29.62 21.95 -13.81
CA CYS A 77 -29.19 20.54 -13.89
C CYS A 77 -28.55 20.20 -15.24
N ARG A 78 -29.11 20.69 -16.35
CA ARG A 78 -28.53 20.49 -17.69
C ARG A 78 -27.17 21.16 -17.83
N SER A 79 -27.01 22.38 -17.32
CA SER A 79 -25.74 23.12 -17.33
C SER A 79 -24.68 22.37 -16.51
N ASP A 80 -25.01 21.95 -15.28
CA ASP A 80 -24.10 21.22 -14.39
C ASP A 80 -23.64 19.89 -15.01
N VAL A 81 -24.55 19.12 -15.58
CA VAL A 81 -24.23 17.83 -16.23
C VAL A 81 -23.40 18.05 -17.50
N ASP A 82 -23.67 19.09 -18.30
CA ASP A 82 -22.87 19.40 -19.49
C ASP A 82 -21.44 19.82 -19.12
N ILE A 83 -21.30 20.71 -18.12
CA ILE A 83 -20.00 21.16 -17.60
C ILE A 83 -19.21 19.97 -17.06
N LEU A 84 -19.85 19.10 -16.28
CA LEU A 84 -19.21 17.89 -15.75
C LEU A 84 -18.77 16.97 -16.88
N ARG A 85 -19.65 16.68 -17.85
CA ARG A 85 -19.33 15.84 -19.01
C ARG A 85 -18.15 16.39 -19.79
N ARG A 86 -18.16 17.68 -20.13
CA ARG A 86 -17.09 18.34 -20.89
C ARG A 86 -15.79 18.40 -20.10
N GLY A 87 -15.85 18.71 -18.81
CA GLY A 87 -14.69 18.66 -17.91
C GLY A 87 -14.07 17.26 -17.83
N CYS A 88 -14.90 16.22 -17.74
CA CYS A 88 -14.44 14.83 -17.76
C CYS A 88 -13.80 14.44 -19.11
N LEU A 89 -14.38 14.86 -20.24
CA LEU A 89 -13.81 14.58 -21.56
C LEU A 89 -12.47 15.29 -21.76
N GLU A 90 -12.36 16.56 -21.36
CA GLU A 90 -11.09 17.29 -21.41
C GLU A 90 -10.04 16.66 -20.50
N PHE A 91 -10.42 16.26 -19.28
CA PHE A 91 -9.52 15.53 -18.39
C PHE A 91 -9.04 14.22 -19.01
N ARG A 92 -9.96 13.42 -19.57
CA ARG A 92 -9.65 12.16 -20.25
C ARG A 92 -8.65 12.36 -21.38
N ASN A 93 -8.94 13.29 -22.27
CA ASN A 93 -8.10 13.55 -23.45
C ASN A 93 -6.71 14.01 -23.03
N LEU A 94 -6.64 14.94 -22.07
CA LEU A 94 -5.37 15.43 -21.55
C LEU A 94 -4.55 14.33 -20.88
N MET A 95 -5.16 13.45 -20.09
CA MET A 95 -4.47 12.32 -19.47
C MET A 95 -3.92 11.33 -20.51
N ILE A 96 -4.71 11.00 -21.53
CA ILE A 96 -4.26 10.12 -22.62
C ILE A 96 -3.10 10.80 -23.38
N ASP A 97 -3.22 12.09 -23.68
CA ASP A 97 -2.19 12.83 -24.42
C ASP A 97 -0.86 12.88 -23.66
N VAL A 98 -0.86 13.23 -22.37
CA VAL A 98 0.39 13.35 -21.59
C VAL A 98 1.03 12.01 -21.27
N THR A 99 0.27 10.91 -21.34
CA THR A 99 0.76 9.54 -21.08
C THR A 99 1.05 8.77 -22.37
N THR A 100 0.80 9.36 -23.55
CA THR A 100 1.16 8.78 -24.84
C THR A 100 2.60 9.12 -25.18
N ILE A 101 3.45 8.09 -25.33
CA ILE A 101 4.86 8.25 -25.73
C ILE A 101 4.97 7.99 -27.24
N THR A 102 5.38 9.00 -27.99
CA THR A 102 5.70 8.87 -29.42
C THR A 102 7.20 8.70 -29.63
N LYS A 103 7.60 7.57 -30.22
CA LYS A 103 8.97 7.31 -30.69
C LYS A 103 9.03 7.56 -32.19
N THR A 104 10.11 8.22 -32.62
CA THR A 104 10.40 8.45 -34.04
C THR A 104 11.67 7.66 -34.37
N THR A 105 11.57 6.70 -35.28
CA THR A 105 12.71 5.91 -35.75
C THR A 105 12.93 6.19 -37.22
N VAL A 106 14.16 6.58 -37.58
CA VAL A 106 14.58 6.68 -38.98
C VAL A 106 14.98 5.29 -39.44
N GLN A 107 14.24 4.73 -40.38
CA GLN A 107 14.59 3.44 -40.98
C GLN A 107 15.83 3.60 -41.87
N PRO A 108 16.56 2.50 -42.16
CA PRO A 108 17.77 2.54 -43.00
C PRO A 108 17.55 3.14 -44.39
N ASN A 109 16.32 3.11 -44.91
CA ASN A 109 15.90 3.72 -46.17
C ASN A 109 15.53 5.21 -46.06
N GLY A 110 15.80 5.85 -44.93
CA GLY A 110 15.47 7.26 -44.66
C GLY A 110 14.01 7.52 -44.28
N ILE A 111 13.14 6.51 -44.25
CA ILE A 111 11.73 6.69 -43.89
C ILE A 111 11.58 6.88 -42.38
N ILE A 112 10.95 7.99 -41.99
CA ILE A 112 10.61 8.28 -40.60
C ILE A 112 9.38 7.47 -40.19
N LYS A 113 9.55 6.48 -39.31
CA LYS A 113 8.45 5.74 -38.68
C LYS A 113 8.15 6.34 -37.31
N LYS A 114 6.93 6.81 -37.10
CA LYS A 114 6.43 7.20 -35.77
C LYS A 114 5.62 6.06 -35.18
N THR A 115 5.98 5.62 -33.98
CA THR A 115 5.21 4.67 -33.18
C THR A 115 4.78 5.35 -31.88
N SER A 116 3.51 5.25 -31.53
CA SER A 116 2.99 5.79 -30.27
C SER A 116 2.54 4.66 -29.36
N SER A 117 2.81 4.79 -28.06
CA SER A 117 2.19 3.94 -27.05
C SER A 117 0.70 4.27 -26.91
N THR A 118 -0.06 3.36 -26.30
CA THR A 118 -1.43 3.66 -25.87
C THR A 118 -1.36 4.49 -24.60
N GLY A 119 -1.92 5.71 -24.61
CA GLY A 119 -2.07 6.53 -23.41
C GLY A 119 -3.04 5.90 -22.39
N VAL A 120 -2.89 6.26 -21.14
CA VAL A 120 -3.72 5.76 -20.03
C VAL A 120 -5.04 6.54 -19.97
N ASN A 121 -6.14 5.83 -20.12
CA ASN A 121 -7.47 6.41 -19.91
C ASN A 121 -7.80 6.42 -18.39
N PRO A 122 -8.00 7.60 -17.79
CA PRO A 122 -8.24 7.69 -16.34
C PRO A 122 -9.56 7.04 -15.91
N PHE A 123 -10.51 6.87 -16.82
CA PHE A 123 -11.82 6.27 -16.52
C PHE A 123 -11.83 4.74 -16.59
N ASP A 124 -10.71 4.10 -16.95
CA ASP A 124 -10.55 2.65 -16.83
C ASP A 124 -10.26 2.22 -15.38
N TYR A 125 -10.13 3.19 -14.47
CA TYR A 125 -9.77 3.00 -13.08
C TYR A 125 -10.81 3.65 -12.15
N VAL A 126 -11.03 3.03 -10.99
CA VAL A 126 -12.04 3.49 -10.02
C VAL A 126 -11.57 4.70 -9.21
N THR A 127 -10.27 4.80 -8.94
CA THR A 127 -9.68 5.85 -8.07
C THR A 127 -8.51 6.56 -8.75
N ILE A 128 -8.25 7.81 -8.34
CA ILE A 128 -7.08 8.57 -8.82
C ILE A 128 -5.78 7.82 -8.50
N ALA A 129 -5.64 7.23 -7.31
CA ALA A 129 -4.47 6.43 -6.95
C ALA A 129 -4.25 5.24 -7.92
N SER A 130 -5.33 4.55 -8.32
CA SER A 130 -5.23 3.49 -9.32
C SER A 130 -4.89 4.01 -10.73
N VAL A 131 -5.32 5.22 -11.11
CA VAL A 131 -4.86 5.89 -12.34
C VAL A 131 -3.36 6.16 -12.27
N CYS A 132 -2.88 6.76 -11.18
CA CYS A 132 -1.46 7.04 -10.94
C CYS A 132 -0.61 5.78 -11.06
N MET A 133 -1.09 4.68 -10.47
CA MET A 133 -0.43 3.37 -10.58
C MET A 133 -0.52 2.78 -11.98
N GLY A 134 -1.62 2.95 -12.70
CA GLY A 134 -1.72 2.59 -14.11
C GLY A 134 -0.64 3.28 -14.94
N ILE A 135 -0.49 4.60 -14.76
CA ILE A 135 0.54 5.40 -15.44
C ILE A 135 1.94 4.95 -15.08
N PHE A 136 2.21 4.77 -13.78
CA PHE A 136 3.50 4.28 -13.32
C PHE A 136 3.84 2.93 -13.96
N LYS A 137 2.91 1.98 -13.93
CA LYS A 137 3.11 0.63 -14.50
C LYS A 137 3.28 0.65 -16.01
N SER A 138 2.54 1.49 -16.73
CA SER A 138 2.59 1.55 -18.19
C SER A 138 3.83 2.26 -18.73
N LEU A 139 4.35 3.27 -18.01
CA LEU A 139 5.39 4.15 -18.55
C LEU A 139 6.75 4.02 -17.85
N PHE A 140 6.77 3.63 -16.58
CA PHE A 140 7.97 3.74 -15.74
C PHE A 140 8.40 2.40 -15.11
N LEU A 141 7.46 1.50 -14.82
CA LEU A 141 7.79 0.18 -14.28
C LEU A 141 8.33 -0.74 -15.39
N LYS A 142 9.65 -0.84 -15.47
CA LYS A 142 10.32 -1.78 -16.37
C LYS A 142 10.31 -3.17 -15.75
N GLY A 143 9.27 -3.94 -16.01
CA GLY A 143 9.25 -5.37 -15.71
C GLY A 143 9.94 -6.17 -16.82
N LYS A 144 10.63 -7.27 -16.46
CA LYS A 144 11.05 -8.29 -17.43
C LYS A 144 10.16 -9.50 -17.26
N SER A 145 9.40 -9.80 -18.30
CA SER A 145 8.67 -11.04 -18.42
C SER A 145 9.56 -12.03 -19.12
N LYS A 146 9.89 -13.14 -18.47
CA LYS A 146 10.52 -14.30 -19.09
C LYS A 146 9.51 -15.43 -19.20
N ILE A 147 9.71 -16.31 -20.16
CA ILE A 147 8.90 -17.52 -20.31
C ILE A 147 9.82 -18.72 -20.45
N GLU A 148 9.47 -19.77 -19.73
CA GLU A 148 10.14 -21.05 -19.84
C GLU A 148 9.68 -21.76 -21.12
N ILE A 149 10.63 -22.18 -21.94
CA ILE A 149 10.38 -22.91 -23.18
C ILE A 149 11.25 -24.16 -23.14
N THR A 150 10.61 -25.31 -23.23
CA THR A 150 11.28 -26.60 -23.34
C THR A 150 11.22 -27.08 -24.78
N LYS A 151 12.38 -27.36 -25.38
CA LYS A 151 12.50 -27.92 -26.73
C LYS A 151 13.53 -29.04 -26.69
N ASP A 152 13.21 -30.17 -27.32
CA ASP A 152 14.10 -31.35 -27.38
C ASP A 152 14.57 -31.89 -26.01
N GLY A 153 13.80 -31.62 -24.94
CA GLY A 153 14.10 -32.05 -23.57
C GLY A 153 14.94 -31.07 -22.75
N GLU A 154 15.41 -29.97 -23.33
CA GLU A 154 16.11 -28.89 -22.63
C GLU A 154 15.17 -27.71 -22.38
N SER A 155 15.25 -27.10 -21.19
CA SER A 155 14.36 -26.01 -20.77
C SER A 155 15.16 -24.73 -20.51
N ASP A 156 14.81 -23.66 -21.21
CA ASP A 156 15.46 -22.35 -21.11
C ASP A 156 14.46 -21.22 -20.86
N LEU A 157 14.98 -20.09 -20.35
CA LEU A 157 14.20 -18.89 -20.04
C LEU A 157 14.45 -17.77 -21.05
N TYR A 158 13.43 -17.44 -21.83
CA TYR A 158 13.51 -16.42 -22.88
C TYR A 158 12.78 -15.14 -22.46
N ASP A 159 13.34 -13.98 -22.79
CA ASP A 159 12.67 -12.69 -22.58
C ASP A 159 11.46 -12.56 -23.53
N ILE A 160 10.28 -12.28 -22.97
CA ILE A 160 9.09 -11.95 -23.74
C ILE A 160 9.23 -10.52 -24.26
N CYS A 161 9.14 -10.38 -25.57
CA CYS A 161 9.18 -9.11 -26.27
C CYS A 161 7.95 -8.93 -27.17
N ILE A 162 7.53 -7.68 -27.36
CA ILE A 162 6.39 -7.36 -28.22
C ILE A 162 6.91 -6.98 -29.60
N GLN A 163 6.51 -7.73 -30.62
CA GLN A 163 6.73 -7.37 -32.03
C GLN A 163 5.40 -7.35 -32.76
N ASN A 164 5.12 -6.28 -33.52
CA ASN A 164 3.87 -6.13 -34.28
C ASN A 164 2.58 -6.34 -33.46
N LYS A 165 2.55 -5.85 -32.21
CA LYS A 165 1.43 -6.01 -31.24
C LYS A 165 1.16 -7.45 -30.79
N SER A 166 2.11 -8.36 -31.01
CA SER A 166 2.04 -9.73 -30.53
C SER A 166 3.19 -10.00 -29.57
N ASP A 167 2.90 -10.71 -28.48
CA ASP A 167 3.91 -11.20 -27.56
C ASP A 167 4.64 -12.38 -28.22
N GLY A 168 5.96 -12.40 -28.10
CA GLY A 168 6.81 -13.46 -28.62
C GLY A 168 8.13 -13.52 -27.88
N VAL A 169 8.98 -14.45 -28.29
CA VAL A 169 10.35 -14.57 -27.80
C VAL A 169 11.31 -14.45 -28.96
N ARG A 170 12.52 -14.02 -28.63
CA ARG A 170 13.64 -14.03 -29.56
C ARG A 170 14.64 -15.08 -29.10
N PHE A 171 14.94 -16.04 -29.96
CA PHE A 171 15.90 -17.10 -29.70
C PHE A 171 17.33 -16.59 -29.93
N ASP A 172 18.33 -17.36 -29.50
CA ASP A 172 19.75 -16.97 -29.56
C ASP A 172 20.27 -16.80 -31.00
N ASP A 173 19.57 -17.38 -31.98
CA ASP A 173 19.81 -17.20 -33.42
C ASP A 173 19.17 -15.93 -34.00
N ASP A 174 18.69 -15.03 -33.13
CA ASP A 174 17.97 -13.78 -33.44
C ASP A 174 16.60 -13.96 -34.11
N THR A 175 16.12 -15.20 -34.24
CA THR A 175 14.79 -15.49 -34.77
C THR A 175 13.70 -15.10 -33.76
N TRP A 176 12.63 -14.48 -34.25
CA TRP A 176 11.47 -14.12 -33.43
C TRP A 176 10.29 -15.03 -33.75
N THR A 177 9.64 -15.55 -32.71
CA THR A 177 8.43 -16.36 -32.84
C THR A 177 7.37 -15.88 -31.85
N SER A 178 6.12 -15.78 -32.31
CA SER A 178 5.01 -15.37 -31.44
C SER A 178 4.69 -16.46 -30.41
N LEU A 179 4.20 -16.06 -29.23
CA LEU A 179 3.74 -17.01 -28.22
C LEU A 179 2.55 -17.85 -28.71
N VAL A 180 1.77 -17.35 -29.66
CA VAL A 180 0.65 -18.08 -30.27
C VAL A 180 1.16 -19.22 -31.15
N ASP A 181 2.21 -18.97 -31.92
CA ASP A 181 2.79 -19.96 -32.82
C ASP A 181 3.61 -21.00 -32.05
N LEU A 182 4.32 -20.59 -31.00
CA LEU A 182 5.01 -21.53 -30.09
C LEU A 182 4.04 -22.49 -29.39
N LYS A 183 2.82 -22.04 -29.06
CA LYS A 183 1.78 -22.92 -28.50
C LYS A 183 1.26 -23.95 -29.49
N ARG A 184 1.48 -23.76 -30.79
CA ARG A 184 1.02 -24.66 -31.86
C ARG A 184 2.10 -25.65 -32.28
N ASP A 185 3.36 -25.36 -31.96
CA ASP A 185 4.48 -26.26 -32.20
C ASP A 185 4.38 -27.46 -31.25
N LYS A 186 4.47 -28.67 -31.80
CA LYS A 186 4.33 -29.92 -31.04
C LYS A 186 5.62 -30.30 -30.32
N ASP A 187 6.75 -29.79 -30.79
CA ASP A 187 8.09 -30.09 -30.25
C ASP A 187 8.51 -29.07 -29.18
N VAL A 188 7.63 -28.10 -28.88
CA VAL A 188 7.84 -27.04 -27.90
C VAL A 188 6.81 -27.15 -26.77
N GLN A 189 7.29 -27.18 -25.52
CA GLN A 189 6.44 -27.03 -24.35
C GLN A 189 6.66 -25.65 -23.72
N ILE A 190 5.57 -24.95 -23.45
CA ILE A 190 5.62 -23.65 -22.77
C ILE A 190 5.37 -23.86 -21.28
N GLY A 191 6.38 -23.52 -20.48
CA GLY A 191 6.35 -23.58 -19.03
C GLY A 191 5.79 -22.31 -18.39
N LYS A 192 6.27 -22.00 -17.18
CA LYS A 192 5.75 -20.85 -16.42
C LYS A 192 6.28 -19.52 -16.96
N GLN A 193 5.44 -18.49 -16.88
CA GLN A 193 5.88 -17.12 -17.11
C GLN A 193 6.42 -16.54 -15.80
N HIS A 194 7.64 -16.01 -15.86
CA HIS A 194 8.34 -15.36 -14.76
C HIS A 194 8.32 -13.85 -14.97
N PHE A 195 7.58 -13.13 -14.15
CA PHE A 195 7.62 -11.67 -14.16
C PHE A 195 8.55 -11.18 -13.04
N THR A 196 9.58 -10.43 -13.41
CA THR A 196 10.46 -9.74 -12.47
C THR A 196 10.24 -8.24 -12.59
N SER A 197 10.13 -7.57 -11.46
CA SER A 197 9.89 -6.13 -11.37
C SER A 197 10.67 -5.56 -10.19
N PRO A 198 11.13 -4.29 -10.28
CA PRO A 198 11.74 -3.61 -9.14
C PRO A 198 10.83 -3.55 -7.90
N ILE A 199 9.51 -3.50 -8.10
CA ILE A 199 8.53 -3.60 -7.01
C ILE A 199 8.16 -5.06 -6.81
N ALA A 200 8.32 -5.54 -5.58
CA ALA A 200 7.95 -6.88 -5.15
C ALA A 200 6.45 -7.15 -5.39
N VAL A 201 6.13 -8.22 -6.10
CA VAL A 201 4.76 -8.74 -6.17
C VAL A 201 4.60 -9.71 -5.01
N VAL A 202 3.89 -9.28 -3.96
CA VAL A 202 3.62 -10.15 -2.81
C VAL A 202 2.91 -11.41 -3.32
N PRO A 203 3.42 -12.62 -3.01
CA PRO A 203 2.74 -13.85 -3.37
C PRO A 203 1.28 -13.83 -2.89
N SER A 204 0.36 -14.47 -3.62
CA SER A 204 -1.07 -14.49 -3.28
C SER A 204 -1.39 -15.04 -1.89
N GLN A 205 -0.41 -15.63 -1.22
CA GLN A 205 -0.50 -16.24 0.08
C GLN A 205 0.46 -15.60 1.11
N GLY A 206 1.04 -14.43 0.79
CA GLY A 206 2.05 -13.76 1.62
C GLY A 206 3.45 -14.36 1.49
N TYR A 207 4.45 -13.70 2.08
CA TYR A 207 5.84 -14.17 2.09
C TYR A 207 6.06 -15.36 3.03
N THR A 208 5.21 -15.53 4.03
CA THR A 208 5.42 -16.48 5.15
C THR A 208 4.59 -17.76 5.04
N LYS A 209 3.89 -18.03 3.92
CA LYS A 209 2.95 -19.17 3.85
C LYS A 209 3.58 -20.54 4.17
N ARG A 210 4.89 -20.69 3.96
CA ARG A 210 5.58 -21.97 4.25
C ARG A 210 5.90 -22.16 5.73
N ASP A 211 5.85 -21.10 6.54
CA ASP A 211 6.23 -21.09 7.97
C ASP A 211 5.19 -20.35 8.83
N ASN A 212 3.92 -20.36 8.40
CA ASN A 212 2.82 -19.87 9.21
C ASN A 212 2.50 -20.91 10.29
N TYR A 213 2.66 -20.53 11.55
CA TYR A 213 2.44 -21.42 12.67
C TYR A 213 1.20 -21.02 13.48
N SER A 214 0.66 -22.00 14.20
CA SER A 214 -0.44 -21.77 15.13
C SER A 214 0.10 -21.35 16.49
N LYS A 215 -0.22 -20.15 16.99
CA LYS A 215 0.19 -19.70 18.33
C LYS A 215 -0.18 -20.72 19.42
N ILE A 216 -1.37 -21.32 19.32
CA ILE A 216 -1.84 -22.30 20.29
C ILE A 216 -1.04 -23.62 20.19
N SER A 217 -0.54 -23.97 19.00
CA SER A 217 0.41 -25.09 18.82
C SER A 217 1.72 -24.79 19.54
N ILE A 218 2.30 -23.60 19.36
CA ILE A 218 3.53 -23.21 20.05
C ILE A 218 3.37 -23.17 21.57
N GLN A 219 2.24 -22.65 22.08
CA GLN A 219 1.93 -22.68 23.52
C GLN A 219 1.97 -24.11 24.08
N TRP A 220 1.45 -25.07 23.33
CA TRP A 220 1.47 -26.47 23.72
C TRP A 220 2.90 -27.04 23.72
N LEU A 221 3.69 -26.79 22.69
CA LEU A 221 5.07 -27.29 22.58
C LEU A 221 5.98 -26.70 23.68
N GLU A 222 5.90 -25.39 23.90
CA GLU A 222 6.63 -24.71 24.98
C GLU A 222 6.22 -25.24 26.36
N TRP A 223 4.94 -25.54 26.55
CA TRP A 223 4.45 -26.15 27.80
C TRP A 223 4.99 -27.56 28.01
N LEU A 224 5.10 -28.37 26.96
CA LEU A 224 5.71 -29.69 27.04
C LEU A 224 7.19 -29.59 27.43
N MET A 225 7.93 -28.64 26.83
CA MET A 225 9.32 -28.37 27.18
C MET A 225 9.44 -27.93 28.64
N GLU A 226 8.61 -27.00 29.11
CA GLU A 226 8.62 -26.55 30.50
C GLU A 226 8.31 -27.69 31.47
N LYS A 227 7.31 -28.52 31.17
CA LYS A 227 6.99 -29.71 32.00
C LYS A 227 8.12 -30.72 32.05
N SER A 228 8.85 -30.89 30.94
CA SER A 228 9.99 -31.80 30.89
C SER A 228 11.17 -31.30 31.75
N ARG A 229 11.43 -29.99 31.74
CA ARG A 229 12.43 -29.32 32.60
C ARG A 229 12.08 -29.50 34.08
N GLN A 230 10.82 -29.28 34.45
CA GLN A 230 10.33 -29.48 35.83
C GLN A 230 10.48 -30.93 36.32
N ARG A 231 10.47 -31.91 35.41
CA ARG A 231 10.66 -33.33 35.71
C ARG A 231 12.14 -33.76 35.75
N GLY A 232 13.07 -32.87 35.47
CA GLY A 232 14.52 -33.16 35.47
C GLY A 232 15.01 -33.92 34.23
N ASN A 233 14.18 -34.06 33.18
CA ASN A 233 14.56 -34.65 31.89
C ASN A 233 14.17 -33.69 30.76
N PRO A 234 14.96 -32.64 30.52
CA PRO A 234 14.60 -31.57 29.60
C PRO A 234 14.56 -32.07 28.15
N LEU A 235 13.39 -31.91 27.53
CA LEU A 235 13.17 -32.08 26.11
C LEU A 235 13.45 -30.76 25.39
N VAL A 236 14.10 -30.86 24.23
CA VAL A 236 14.28 -29.74 23.30
C VAL A 236 13.46 -30.08 22.07
N ILE A 237 12.37 -29.35 21.87
CA ILE A 237 11.47 -29.50 20.72
C ILE A 237 11.73 -28.31 19.79
N SER A 238 12.18 -28.58 18.57
CA SER A 238 12.28 -27.58 17.52
C SER A 238 10.91 -27.34 16.88
N HIS A 239 10.52 -26.08 16.72
CA HIS A 239 9.29 -25.62 16.08
C HIS A 239 9.51 -24.29 15.35
N ALA A 240 8.45 -23.75 14.75
CA ALA A 240 8.48 -22.57 13.87
C ALA A 240 9.11 -21.27 14.45
N LEU A 241 9.35 -21.20 15.77
CA LEU A 241 9.94 -20.05 16.45
C LEU A 241 11.33 -20.33 17.06
N ASN A 242 11.82 -21.57 17.02
CA ASN A 242 13.09 -21.96 17.63
C ASN A 242 13.84 -23.05 16.83
N GLY A 243 14.25 -22.70 15.61
CA GLY A 243 14.99 -23.59 14.70
C GLY A 243 14.18 -24.09 13.49
N GLY A 244 12.92 -23.64 13.36
CA GLY A 244 12.05 -23.92 12.22
C GLY A 244 11.24 -25.21 12.36
N GLU A 245 10.24 -25.39 11.50
CA GLU A 245 9.48 -26.64 11.41
C GLU A 245 10.33 -27.72 10.73
N PHE A 246 10.32 -28.93 11.29
CA PHE A 246 11.06 -30.05 10.74
C PHE A 246 10.41 -30.55 9.44
N GLN A 247 11.17 -30.52 8.35
CA GLN A 247 10.79 -31.14 7.08
C GLN A 247 11.13 -32.63 7.13
N VAL A 248 10.12 -33.49 7.05
CA VAL A 248 10.30 -34.94 7.09
C VAL A 248 10.95 -35.42 5.79
N PRO A 249 12.15 -36.02 5.84
CA PRO A 249 12.88 -36.46 4.65
C PRO A 249 12.05 -37.40 3.77
N GLY A 250 12.13 -37.23 2.45
CA GLY A 250 11.39 -38.04 1.48
C GLY A 250 9.90 -37.71 1.36
N THR A 251 9.40 -36.69 2.06
CA THR A 251 8.02 -36.24 1.99
C THR A 251 7.93 -34.71 1.87
N ASN A 252 6.75 -34.21 1.52
CA ASN A 252 6.44 -32.78 1.57
C ASN A 252 5.92 -32.34 2.95
N TYR A 253 6.05 -33.16 3.98
CA TYR A 253 5.49 -32.89 5.31
C TYR A 253 6.40 -32.01 6.16
N ARG A 254 5.79 -30.97 6.75
CA ARG A 254 6.34 -30.18 7.84
C ARG A 254 5.54 -30.41 9.10
N CYS A 255 6.21 -30.59 10.21
CA CYS A 255 5.60 -30.91 11.50
C CYS A 255 5.64 -29.72 12.44
N ASP A 256 4.61 -29.57 13.29
CA ASP A 256 4.55 -28.49 14.29
C ASP A 256 5.75 -28.51 15.23
N GLY A 257 6.19 -29.70 15.67
CA GLY A 257 7.34 -29.86 16.54
C GLY A 257 8.11 -31.16 16.28
N PHE A 258 9.41 -31.14 16.52
CA PHE A 258 10.29 -32.31 16.42
C PHE A 258 11.29 -32.34 17.57
N ALA A 259 11.52 -33.53 18.14
CA ALA A 259 12.57 -33.74 19.13
C ALA A 259 13.33 -35.02 18.82
N LYS A 260 14.66 -34.94 18.95
CA LYS A 260 15.55 -36.09 18.90
C LYS A 260 16.20 -36.30 20.25
N THR A 261 15.99 -37.46 20.86
CA THR A 261 16.60 -37.77 22.16
C THR A 261 18.07 -38.14 21.97
N PRO A 262 18.90 -38.04 23.03
CA PRO A 262 20.29 -38.51 22.99
C PRO A 262 20.43 -40.00 22.64
N ALA A 263 19.39 -40.81 22.93
CA ALA A 263 19.33 -42.22 22.57
C ALA A 263 19.00 -42.46 21.08
N GLY A 264 18.77 -41.38 20.30
CA GLY A 264 18.47 -41.44 18.88
C GLY A 264 16.99 -41.57 18.54
N ASP A 265 16.09 -41.55 19.53
CA ASP A 265 14.65 -41.62 19.27
C ASP A 265 14.16 -40.32 18.65
N GLU A 266 13.49 -40.42 17.51
CA GLU A 266 12.91 -39.29 16.79
C GLU A 266 11.39 -39.22 17.05
N THR A 267 10.96 -38.10 17.63
CA THR A 267 9.56 -37.85 18.00
C THR A 267 9.03 -36.63 17.27
N ILE A 268 7.91 -36.81 16.58
CA ILE A 268 7.15 -35.76 15.93
C ILE A 268 5.97 -35.39 16.83
N TYR A 269 5.76 -34.08 17.00
CA TYR A 269 4.63 -33.48 17.70
C TYR A 269 3.71 -32.80 16.68
N GLU A 270 2.42 -33.15 16.70
CA GLU A 270 1.43 -32.62 15.77
C GLU A 270 0.25 -32.02 16.54
N PHE A 271 -0.11 -30.78 16.20
CA PHE A 271 -1.24 -30.06 16.78
C PHE A 271 -2.38 -29.99 15.77
N TYR A 272 -3.46 -30.73 16.04
CA TYR A 272 -4.60 -30.78 15.13
C TYR A 272 -5.64 -29.71 15.43
N GLY A 273 -5.54 -28.61 14.66
CA GLY A 273 -6.62 -27.63 14.51
C GLY A 273 -7.92 -28.33 14.10
N CYS A 274 -8.99 -28.18 14.90
CA CYS A 274 -10.14 -29.09 14.80
C CYS A 274 -10.88 -28.98 13.47
N VAL A 275 -10.97 -27.78 12.89
CA VAL A 275 -11.62 -27.54 11.59
C VAL A 275 -10.72 -28.00 10.44
N PHE A 276 -9.42 -27.72 10.51
CA PHE A 276 -8.44 -28.02 9.47
C PHE A 276 -8.13 -29.52 9.33
N HIS A 277 -8.25 -30.27 10.42
CA HIS A 277 -7.94 -31.71 10.48
C HIS A 277 -9.21 -32.58 10.60
N GLY A 278 -10.39 -31.99 10.50
CA GLY A 278 -11.65 -32.73 10.45
C GLY A 278 -12.02 -33.47 11.75
N CYS A 279 -11.89 -32.82 12.90
CA CYS A 279 -12.06 -33.45 14.22
C CYS A 279 -13.43 -34.13 14.39
N PRO A 280 -13.49 -35.45 14.67
CA PRO A 280 -14.75 -36.17 14.80
C PRO A 280 -15.55 -35.74 16.04
N SER A 281 -14.89 -35.28 17.10
CA SER A 281 -15.58 -34.84 18.33
C SER A 281 -16.20 -33.45 18.19
N CYS A 282 -15.56 -32.54 17.45
CA CYS A 282 -16.08 -31.18 17.25
C CYS A 282 -17.05 -31.09 16.06
N PHE A 283 -16.94 -32.01 15.12
CA PHE A 283 -17.80 -32.12 13.94
C PHE A 283 -18.37 -33.54 13.86
N PRO A 284 -19.31 -33.92 14.74
CA PRO A 284 -19.86 -35.26 14.77
C PRO A 284 -20.77 -35.56 13.57
N ASP A 285 -21.52 -34.56 13.11
CA ASP A 285 -22.57 -34.69 12.11
C ASP A 285 -22.16 -34.08 10.76
N ASP A 286 -22.86 -34.47 9.68
CA ASP A 286 -22.77 -33.83 8.34
C ASP A 286 -21.35 -33.71 7.77
N ARG A 287 -20.44 -34.60 8.17
CA ARG A 287 -19.01 -34.52 7.83
C ARG A 287 -18.70 -34.66 6.33
N ASN A 288 -19.62 -35.24 5.56
CA ASN A 288 -19.51 -35.40 4.11
C ASN A 288 -20.07 -34.21 3.32
N THR A 289 -20.76 -33.28 3.98
CA THR A 289 -21.42 -32.13 3.33
C THR A 289 -20.81 -30.80 3.77
N ILE A 290 -20.41 -30.68 5.04
CA ILE A 290 -19.71 -29.49 5.55
C ILE A 290 -18.32 -29.42 4.93
N LYS A 291 -18.00 -28.27 4.32
CA LYS A 291 -16.72 -28.02 3.65
C LYS A 291 -15.93 -26.90 4.31
N HIS A 292 -14.61 -27.06 4.32
CA HIS A 292 -13.70 -26.04 4.79
C HIS A 292 -13.68 -24.85 3.82
N PRO A 293 -13.85 -23.59 4.28
CA PRO A 293 -13.99 -22.43 3.39
C PRO A 293 -12.79 -22.18 2.47
N SER A 294 -11.57 -22.51 2.93
CA SER A 294 -10.35 -22.23 2.16
C SER A 294 -9.89 -23.37 1.25
N THR A 295 -10.20 -24.63 1.57
CA THR A 295 -9.75 -25.79 0.77
C THR A 295 -10.88 -26.42 -0.02
N ASN A 296 -12.13 -26.11 0.30
CA ASN A 296 -13.34 -26.69 -0.27
C ASN A 296 -13.44 -28.23 -0.12
N GLN A 297 -12.63 -28.80 0.78
CA GLN A 297 -12.67 -30.21 1.16
C GLN A 297 -13.67 -30.41 2.29
N THR A 298 -14.30 -31.58 2.31
CA THR A 298 -15.21 -31.98 3.37
C THR A 298 -14.46 -32.27 4.67
N ILE A 299 -15.14 -32.13 5.82
CA ILE A 299 -14.58 -32.49 7.13
C ILE A 299 -14.11 -33.96 7.16
N LYS A 300 -14.83 -34.87 6.47
CA LYS A 300 -14.43 -36.28 6.37
C LYS A 300 -13.13 -36.46 5.57
N GLU A 301 -13.00 -35.80 4.42
CA GLU A 301 -11.78 -35.85 3.60
C GLU A 301 -10.56 -35.33 4.39
N LEU A 302 -10.71 -34.22 5.11
CA LEU A 302 -9.64 -33.67 5.95
C LEU A 302 -9.20 -34.64 7.06
N TYR A 303 -10.15 -35.32 7.69
CA TYR A 303 -9.86 -36.34 8.69
C TYR A 303 -9.12 -37.54 8.10
N ASP A 304 -9.56 -38.03 6.94
CA ASP A 304 -8.93 -39.16 6.26
C ASP A 304 -7.50 -38.83 5.84
N MET A 305 -7.27 -37.63 5.32
CA MET A 305 -5.93 -37.13 5.02
C MET A 305 -5.05 -37.04 6.27
N THR A 306 -5.60 -36.55 7.38
CA THR A 306 -4.90 -36.48 8.67
C THR A 306 -4.47 -37.87 9.14
N LYS A 307 -5.38 -38.85 9.06
CA LYS A 307 -5.08 -40.24 9.44
C LYS A 307 -4.11 -40.95 8.50
N ASN A 308 -4.17 -40.66 7.21
CA ASN A 308 -3.20 -41.18 6.25
C ASN A 308 -1.79 -40.63 6.55
N ARG A 309 -1.67 -39.33 6.83
CA ARG A 309 -0.41 -38.72 7.28
C ARG A 309 0.12 -39.35 8.56
N GLU A 310 -0.73 -39.55 9.59
CA GLU A 310 -0.32 -40.24 10.82
C GLU A 310 0.27 -41.63 10.56
N LYS A 311 -0.34 -42.38 9.62
CA LYS A 311 0.12 -43.71 9.23
C LYS A 311 1.48 -43.65 8.56
N GLU A 312 1.64 -42.78 7.56
CA GLU A 312 2.90 -42.63 6.81
C GLU A 312 4.06 -42.20 7.73
N LEU A 313 3.84 -41.25 8.65
CA LEU A 313 4.88 -40.82 9.60
C LEU A 313 5.32 -41.96 10.53
N LYS A 314 4.39 -42.82 10.97
CA LYS A 314 4.71 -43.99 11.78
C LYS A 314 5.45 -45.07 10.98
N GLU A 315 5.08 -45.28 9.72
CA GLU A 315 5.75 -46.22 8.81
C GLU A 315 7.20 -45.78 8.50
N LEU A 316 7.47 -44.48 8.50
CA LEU A 316 8.82 -43.91 8.43
C LEU A 316 9.63 -44.05 9.74
N GLY A 317 9.04 -44.60 10.80
CA GLY A 317 9.73 -44.91 12.06
C GLY A 317 9.64 -43.84 13.15
N TYR A 318 8.87 -42.76 12.94
CA TYR A 318 8.74 -41.69 13.92
C TYR A 318 7.76 -42.04 15.05
N LYS A 319 8.12 -41.66 16.28
CA LYS A 319 7.17 -41.63 17.41
C LYS A 319 6.28 -40.41 17.24
N LEU A 320 4.96 -40.57 17.37
CA LEU A 320 4.00 -39.49 17.11
C LEU A 320 3.25 -39.10 18.39
N VAL A 321 3.34 -37.84 18.78
CA VAL A 321 2.61 -37.23 19.90
C VAL A 321 1.63 -36.21 19.34
N ILE A 322 0.34 -36.39 19.63
CA ILE A 322 -0.74 -35.63 19.01
C ILE A 322 -1.60 -34.99 20.08
N ILE A 323 -2.04 -33.75 19.84
CA ILE A 323 -3.14 -33.14 20.59
C ILE A 323 -4.12 -32.46 19.64
N TRP A 324 -5.41 -32.57 19.92
CA TRP A 324 -6.42 -31.78 19.22
C TRP A 324 -6.61 -30.42 19.88
N GLU A 325 -6.94 -29.42 19.08
CA GLU A 325 -7.14 -28.04 19.53
C GLU A 325 -8.14 -27.93 20.70
N HIS A 326 -9.28 -28.61 20.62
CA HIS A 326 -10.28 -28.60 21.70
C HIS A 326 -9.76 -29.22 23.00
N GLN A 327 -8.87 -30.22 22.92
CA GLN A 327 -8.29 -30.86 24.09
C GLN A 327 -7.31 -29.92 24.78
N PHE A 328 -6.46 -29.24 24.01
CA PHE A 328 -5.53 -28.27 24.58
C PHE A 328 -6.24 -27.03 25.12
N LYS A 329 -7.26 -26.52 24.43
CA LYS A 329 -8.13 -25.45 24.94
C LYS A 329 -8.76 -25.83 26.27
N PHE A 330 -9.29 -27.04 26.39
CA PHE A 330 -9.82 -27.55 27.66
C PHE A 330 -8.75 -27.61 28.76
N GLN A 331 -7.52 -28.06 28.44
CA GLN A 331 -6.41 -28.04 29.41
C GLN A 331 -6.06 -26.61 29.84
N LEU A 332 -6.01 -25.67 28.90
CA LEU A 332 -5.74 -24.26 29.14
C LEU A 332 -6.82 -23.65 30.05
N GLU A 333 -8.09 -23.96 29.85
CA GLU A 333 -9.18 -23.47 30.69
C GLU A 333 -9.15 -24.01 32.12
N LYS A 334 -8.67 -25.26 32.33
CA LYS A 334 -8.71 -25.93 33.63
C LYS A 334 -7.42 -25.84 34.43
N ASN A 335 -6.28 -25.55 33.81
CA ASN A 335 -4.97 -25.59 34.45
C ASN A 335 -4.42 -24.17 34.68
N ALA A 336 -4.52 -23.69 35.92
CA ALA A 336 -4.03 -22.36 36.31
C ALA A 336 -2.51 -22.18 36.07
N ALA A 337 -1.70 -23.23 36.27
CA ALA A 337 -0.26 -23.16 36.02
C ALA A 337 0.05 -23.02 34.52
N LEU A 338 -0.72 -23.68 33.66
CA LEU A 338 -0.61 -23.53 32.20
C LEU A 338 -1.06 -22.13 31.77
N GLN A 339 -2.15 -21.59 32.33
CA GLN A 339 -2.59 -20.21 32.04
C GLN A 339 -1.52 -19.19 32.40
N GLN A 340 -0.93 -19.33 33.60
CA GLN A 340 0.13 -18.44 34.06
C GLN A 340 1.37 -18.56 33.17
N PHE A 341 1.78 -19.77 32.80
CA PHE A 341 2.90 -19.99 31.88
C PHE A 341 2.64 -19.40 30.50
N VAL A 342 1.48 -19.67 29.89
CA VAL A 342 1.11 -19.14 28.58
C VAL A 342 1.08 -17.60 28.60
N ALA A 343 0.63 -16.98 29.71
CA ALA A 343 0.67 -15.54 29.88
C ALA A 343 2.09 -14.96 29.95
N THR A 344 3.11 -15.76 30.27
CA THR A 344 4.52 -15.35 30.18
C THR A 344 5.13 -15.49 28.80
N LEU A 345 4.49 -16.23 27.89
CA LEU A 345 5.01 -16.42 26.54
C LEU A 345 4.73 -15.18 25.68
N ASP A 346 5.79 -14.53 25.21
CA ASP A 346 5.72 -13.37 24.31
C ASP A 346 5.61 -13.80 22.84
N LEU A 347 4.51 -14.49 22.50
CA LEU A 347 4.26 -15.03 21.17
C LEU A 347 3.60 -13.98 20.25
N GLN A 348 4.30 -13.61 19.19
CA GLN A 348 3.84 -12.64 18.20
C GLN A 348 3.52 -13.30 16.86
N ASP A 349 2.39 -12.94 16.23
CA ASP A 349 2.13 -13.39 14.86
C ASP A 349 3.26 -12.95 13.93
N ARG A 350 3.38 -13.58 12.76
CA ARG A 350 4.29 -13.12 11.72
C ARG A 350 4.01 -11.66 11.36
N LEU A 351 5.03 -10.98 10.85
CA LEU A 351 4.97 -9.62 10.38
C LEU A 351 3.96 -9.50 9.23
N ASP A 352 2.96 -8.63 9.38
CA ASP A 352 2.13 -8.17 8.27
C ASP A 352 2.63 -6.80 7.80
N PRO A 353 3.07 -6.66 6.52
CA PRO A 353 3.47 -5.36 5.98
C PRO A 353 2.41 -4.26 6.13
N ARG A 354 1.12 -4.61 6.14
CA ARG A 354 0.02 -3.64 6.33
C ARG A 354 0.05 -2.97 7.70
N ASP A 355 0.56 -3.65 8.73
CA ASP A 355 0.67 -3.08 10.07
C ASP A 355 1.66 -1.91 10.12
N SER A 356 2.60 -1.84 9.16
CA SER A 356 3.54 -0.73 9.02
C SER A 356 2.98 0.47 8.23
N PHE A 357 1.78 0.34 7.66
CA PHE A 357 1.19 1.38 6.81
C PHE A 357 0.39 2.39 7.64
N PHE A 358 0.99 3.55 7.90
CA PHE A 358 0.37 4.65 8.64
C PHE A 358 0.10 5.85 7.74
N GLY A 359 -0.92 6.63 8.11
CA GLY A 359 -1.22 7.90 7.46
C GLY A 359 -0.29 9.04 7.88
N GLY A 360 -0.63 10.25 7.47
CA GLY A 360 0.09 11.45 7.88
C GLY A 360 0.08 11.66 9.40
N ARG A 361 1.17 12.22 9.93
CA ARG A 361 1.26 12.62 11.34
C ARG A 361 0.37 13.85 11.58
N THR A 362 -0.64 13.69 12.41
CA THR A 362 -1.42 14.80 12.97
C THR A 362 -1.27 14.78 14.49
N ASN A 363 -0.66 15.83 15.04
CA ASN A 363 -0.48 15.96 16.48
C ASN A 363 -0.80 17.40 16.92
N ALA A 364 -1.77 17.55 17.81
CA ALA A 364 -2.16 18.85 18.36
C ALA A 364 -1.53 19.01 19.75
N ILE A 365 -0.68 20.02 19.90
CA ILE A 365 -0.05 20.37 21.18
C ILE A 365 -0.97 21.29 21.98
N LYS A 366 -1.65 22.21 21.28
CA LYS A 366 -2.59 23.16 21.83
C LYS A 366 -3.78 23.30 20.88
N LEU A 367 -4.99 23.08 21.37
CA LEU A 367 -6.21 23.12 20.55
C LEU A 367 -6.61 24.54 20.16
N HIS A 368 -6.31 25.52 21.01
CA HIS A 368 -6.59 26.93 20.74
C HIS A 368 -5.51 27.82 21.36
N TYR A 369 -4.99 28.75 20.56
CA TYR A 369 -4.13 29.83 21.03
C TYR A 369 -4.51 31.13 20.36
N GLN A 370 -4.69 32.17 21.16
CA GLN A 370 -4.86 33.53 20.69
C GLN A 370 -3.55 34.25 20.95
N ALA A 371 -2.91 34.73 19.89
CA ALA A 371 -1.70 35.55 19.99
C ALA A 371 -2.02 36.87 20.70
N THR A 372 -1.09 37.33 21.54
CA THR A 372 -1.10 38.68 22.11
C THR A 372 -0.65 39.73 21.08
N GLU A 373 -0.77 41.02 21.40
CA GLU A 373 -0.43 42.12 20.47
C GLU A 373 1.04 42.10 20.02
N ASP A 374 1.94 41.59 20.86
CA ASP A 374 3.39 41.49 20.59
C ASP A 374 3.81 40.12 20.02
N GLU A 375 2.86 39.21 19.76
CA GLU A 375 3.14 37.87 19.26
C GLU A 375 2.77 37.71 17.78
N THR A 376 3.60 36.95 17.07
CA THR A 376 3.29 36.50 15.70
C THR A 376 3.31 34.99 15.63
N ILE A 377 2.33 34.41 14.93
CA ILE A 377 2.26 32.97 14.66
C ILE A 377 2.87 32.73 13.28
N GLN A 378 3.92 31.91 13.23
CA GLN A 378 4.53 31.49 11.98
C GLN A 378 3.92 30.18 11.50
N TYR A 379 3.67 30.08 10.19
CA TYR A 379 3.16 28.87 9.53
C TYR A 379 4.19 28.37 8.53
N TYR A 380 4.50 27.07 8.62
CA TYR A 380 5.43 26.39 7.74
C TYR A 380 4.70 25.25 7.02
N ASP A 381 4.84 25.20 5.70
CA ASP A 381 4.20 24.21 4.84
C ASP A 381 5.23 23.59 3.90
N PHE A 382 5.30 22.26 3.90
CA PHE A 382 6.13 21.54 2.94
C PHE A 382 5.40 21.45 1.61
N THR A 383 5.91 22.16 0.60
CA THR A 383 5.36 22.08 -0.75
C THR A 383 5.69 20.70 -1.35
N SER A 384 4.68 19.85 -1.52
CA SER A 384 4.80 18.53 -2.16
C SER A 384 5.72 17.54 -1.42
N LEU A 385 5.47 17.32 -0.12
CA LEU A 385 6.21 16.39 0.73
C LEU A 385 6.28 14.94 0.18
N TYR A 386 5.14 14.34 -0.22
CA TYR A 386 5.14 12.97 -0.75
C TYR A 386 5.85 12.86 -2.11
N PRO A 387 5.64 13.76 -3.09
CA PRO A 387 6.42 13.77 -4.31
C PRO A 387 7.93 13.89 -4.08
N TRP A 388 8.34 14.75 -3.13
CA TRP A 388 9.74 14.86 -2.73
C TRP A 388 10.26 13.53 -2.17
N THR A 389 9.49 12.87 -1.30
CA THR A 389 9.84 11.57 -0.74
C THR A 389 9.98 10.51 -1.83
N ASN A 390 9.00 10.41 -2.74
CA ASN A 390 9.00 9.48 -3.87
C ASN A 390 10.20 9.66 -4.80
N LYS A 391 10.65 10.90 -5.00
CA LYS A 391 11.82 11.19 -5.83
C LYS A 391 13.13 10.92 -5.09
N TYR A 392 13.34 11.51 -3.91
CA TYR A 392 14.67 11.62 -3.31
C TYR A 392 14.98 10.56 -2.25
N CYS A 393 13.95 9.92 -1.66
CA CYS A 393 14.17 8.93 -0.61
C CYS A 393 14.52 7.55 -1.17
N ARG A 394 15.12 6.72 -0.31
CA ARG A 394 15.50 5.34 -0.63
C ARG A 394 14.28 4.43 -0.50
N TYR A 395 14.03 3.59 -1.51
CA TYR A 395 12.97 2.59 -1.53
C TYR A 395 13.52 1.17 -1.63
N PRO A 396 12.88 0.17 -1.02
CA PRO A 396 13.23 -1.24 -1.20
C PRO A 396 12.96 -1.70 -2.63
N VAL A 397 13.81 -2.59 -3.15
CA VAL A 397 13.71 -3.17 -4.50
C VAL A 397 13.74 -4.70 -4.41
N GLY A 398 12.97 -5.37 -5.27
CA GLY A 398 12.92 -6.83 -5.32
C GLY A 398 12.14 -7.43 -4.16
N HIS A 399 12.44 -8.68 -3.81
CA HIS A 399 11.78 -9.40 -2.71
C HIS A 399 12.65 -9.34 -1.44
N PRO A 400 12.04 -9.29 -0.24
CA PRO A 400 12.80 -9.31 1.00
C PRO A 400 13.30 -10.71 1.36
N THR A 401 14.46 -10.75 2.00
CA THR A 401 14.90 -11.86 2.84
C THR A 401 14.17 -11.81 4.17
N ILE A 402 13.53 -12.91 4.56
CA ILE A 402 12.76 -13.02 5.80
C ILE A 402 13.68 -13.57 6.90
N ILE A 403 13.90 -12.80 7.96
CA ILE A 403 14.80 -13.14 9.06
C ILE A 403 13.98 -13.30 10.34
N THR A 404 14.15 -14.43 11.03
CA THR A 404 13.36 -14.83 12.21
C THR A 404 14.19 -15.17 13.44
N ASP A 405 15.50 -15.29 13.26
CA ASP A 405 16.49 -15.61 14.28
C ASP A 405 17.83 -14.93 13.94
N ASP A 406 18.83 -15.12 14.82
CA ASP A 406 20.20 -14.60 14.66
C ASP A 406 20.27 -13.13 14.21
N PHE A 407 19.39 -12.32 14.81
CA PHE A 407 19.25 -10.91 14.46
C PHE A 407 20.54 -10.13 14.70
N GLN A 408 20.93 -9.36 13.68
CA GLN A 408 21.98 -8.37 13.74
C GLN A 408 21.44 -7.04 14.30
N ASP A 409 22.31 -6.05 14.49
CA ASP A 409 21.85 -4.71 14.83
C ASP A 409 20.96 -4.15 13.72
N LEU A 410 19.82 -3.56 14.10
CA LEU A 410 18.81 -3.01 13.19
C LEU A 410 19.31 -1.91 12.22
N SER A 411 20.50 -1.34 12.46
CA SER A 411 21.16 -0.46 11.49
C SER A 411 21.58 -1.17 10.20
N GLN A 412 21.78 -2.49 10.25
CA GLN A 412 22.14 -3.31 9.09
C GLN A 412 20.93 -3.68 8.22
N TYR A 413 19.71 -3.52 8.75
CA TYR A 413 18.49 -3.87 8.04
C TYR A 413 17.82 -2.67 7.37
N PHE A 414 17.40 -2.89 6.13
CA PHE A 414 16.54 -1.99 5.37
C PHE A 414 15.25 -2.70 4.97
N GLY A 415 14.09 -2.15 5.35
CA GLY A 415 12.78 -2.74 5.05
C GLY A 415 11.80 -2.56 6.19
N LEU A 416 11.20 -3.65 6.66
CA LEU A 416 10.22 -3.68 7.75
C LEU A 416 10.73 -4.53 8.91
N ALA A 417 10.38 -4.17 10.14
CA ALA A 417 10.67 -5.01 11.29
C ALA A 417 9.51 -4.99 12.30
N LYS A 418 9.23 -6.17 12.87
CA LYS A 418 8.30 -6.34 13.98
C LYS A 418 9.10 -6.46 15.26
N ILE A 419 8.91 -5.51 16.17
CA ILE A 419 9.72 -5.37 17.37
C ILE A 419 8.87 -5.00 18.58
N LYS A 420 9.41 -5.26 19.76
CA LYS A 420 8.98 -4.65 21.02
C LYS A 420 9.96 -3.55 21.38
N ILE A 421 9.46 -2.35 21.60
CA ILE A 421 10.29 -1.17 21.82
C ILE A 421 9.76 -0.36 23.01
N LEU A 422 10.68 0.12 23.84
CA LEU A 422 10.41 0.97 25.00
C LEU A 422 10.64 2.45 24.62
N PRO A 423 9.60 3.28 24.62
CA PRO A 423 9.76 4.72 24.43
C PRO A 423 10.51 5.38 25.59
N PRO A 424 11.24 6.50 25.36
CA PRO A 424 11.78 7.33 26.42
C PRO A 424 10.65 8.03 27.19
N ARG A 425 10.98 8.66 28.33
CA ARG A 425 10.07 9.57 29.03
C ARG A 425 10.26 11.00 28.51
N GLN A 426 9.21 11.82 28.58
CA GLN A 426 9.24 13.26 28.33
C GLN A 426 9.76 13.69 26.94
N LEU A 427 9.55 12.86 25.91
CA LEU A 427 9.88 13.25 24.53
C LEU A 427 8.76 14.11 23.94
N TYR A 428 9.07 15.37 23.63
CA TYR A 428 8.10 16.34 23.14
C TYR A 428 7.45 15.95 21.80
N HIS A 429 8.21 15.29 20.92
CA HIS A 429 7.72 14.74 19.67
C HIS A 429 7.99 13.24 19.61
N PRO A 430 7.08 12.41 20.14
CA PRO A 430 7.19 10.96 20.02
C PRO A 430 7.28 10.55 18.55
N VAL A 431 8.09 9.55 18.25
CA VAL A 431 8.46 9.19 16.87
C VAL A 431 7.51 8.15 16.29
N LEU A 432 7.31 7.04 17.00
CA LEU A 432 6.64 5.88 16.43
C LEU A 432 5.11 6.01 16.47
N PRO A 433 4.44 5.75 15.34
CA PRO A 433 2.98 5.66 15.29
C PRO A 433 2.47 4.42 16.03
N TYR A 434 1.28 4.54 16.63
CA TYR A 434 0.59 3.45 17.31
C TYR A 434 -0.93 3.63 17.14
N ASN A 435 -1.60 2.61 16.62
CA ASN A 435 -3.06 2.61 16.50
C ASN A 435 -3.68 2.13 17.81
N SER A 436 -4.55 2.95 18.39
CA SER A 436 -5.22 2.68 19.66
C SER A 436 -6.65 3.23 19.60
N ASN A 437 -7.65 2.41 19.93
CA ASN A 437 -9.08 2.73 19.86
C ASN A 437 -9.51 3.29 18.49
N GLY A 438 -8.98 2.71 17.40
CA GLY A 438 -9.29 3.13 16.02
C GLY A 438 -8.67 4.47 15.60
N LYS A 439 -7.76 5.04 16.41
CA LYS A 439 -7.08 6.31 16.11
C LYS A 439 -5.57 6.13 16.05
N LEU A 440 -4.94 6.82 15.11
CA LEU A 440 -3.49 6.94 15.03
C LEU A 440 -2.99 7.90 16.10
N LYS A 441 -2.16 7.39 17.02
CA LYS A 441 -1.53 8.16 18.11
C LYS A 441 -0.01 8.03 18.00
N PHE A 442 0.71 8.90 18.70
CA PHE A 442 2.17 8.83 18.85
C PHE A 442 2.52 8.85 20.35
N PRO A 443 2.30 7.75 21.10
CA PRO A 443 2.44 7.74 22.55
C PRO A 443 3.86 7.37 23.02
N LEU A 444 4.14 7.67 24.29
CA LEU A 444 5.32 7.20 25.02
C LEU A 444 5.02 6.07 26.03
N CYS A 445 3.76 5.63 26.07
CA CYS A 445 3.27 4.54 26.90
C CYS A 445 2.06 3.92 26.21
N LYS A 446 2.15 2.63 25.89
CA LYS A 446 1.06 1.84 25.33
C LYS A 446 -0.19 1.89 26.23
N THR A 447 -0.06 1.47 27.49
CA THR A 447 -1.20 1.39 28.41
C THR A 447 -1.92 2.73 28.59
N CYS A 448 -1.20 3.84 28.73
CA CYS A 448 -1.82 5.17 28.83
C CYS A 448 -2.53 5.59 27.55
N ALA A 449 -2.01 5.21 26.38
CA ALA A 449 -2.66 5.51 25.11
C ALA A 449 -3.97 4.74 24.97
N ASP A 450 -3.98 3.47 25.38
CA ASP A 450 -5.14 2.57 25.32
C ASP A 450 -6.22 2.94 26.33
N SER A 451 -5.83 3.27 27.57
CA SER A 451 -6.75 3.72 28.61
C SER A 451 -7.11 5.21 28.53
N GLU A 452 -6.55 5.93 27.56
CA GLU A 452 -6.72 7.38 27.36
C GLU A 452 -6.40 8.22 28.61
N ASN A 453 -5.41 7.77 29.39
CA ASN A 453 -4.97 8.42 30.62
C ASN A 453 -4.51 9.87 30.37
N GLN A 454 -5.13 10.81 31.08
CA GLN A 454 -4.79 12.24 31.04
C GLN A 454 -3.86 12.68 32.18
N ASN A 455 -3.58 11.79 33.13
CA ASN A 455 -2.73 12.06 34.29
C ASN A 455 -1.28 11.61 34.05
N GLU A 456 -0.41 11.93 35.00
CA GLU A 456 0.99 11.50 34.96
C GLU A 456 1.11 9.97 34.88
N CYS A 457 2.01 9.50 34.01
CA CYS A 457 2.19 8.07 33.74
C CYS A 457 3.04 7.38 34.80
N THR A 458 2.40 6.51 35.59
CA THR A 458 3.03 5.64 36.61
C THR A 458 3.32 4.22 36.13
N CYS A 459 3.00 3.90 34.87
CA CYS A 459 3.17 2.57 34.30
C CYS A 459 4.62 2.08 34.35
N SER A 460 4.76 0.77 34.56
CA SER A 460 6.02 0.02 34.49
C SER A 460 6.63 0.05 33.09
N LEU A 461 7.88 -0.42 32.95
CA LEU A 461 8.55 -0.49 31.64
C LEU A 461 7.81 -1.41 30.66
N GLU A 462 7.27 -2.52 31.17
CA GLU A 462 6.54 -3.50 30.38
C GLU A 462 5.22 -2.92 29.85
N GLU A 463 4.42 -2.31 30.72
CA GLU A 463 3.16 -1.62 30.34
C GLU A 463 3.38 -0.45 29.38
N ARG A 464 4.55 0.19 29.44
CA ARG A 464 4.91 1.28 28.52
C ARG A 464 5.35 0.79 27.15
N SER A 465 5.92 -0.41 27.08
CA SER A 465 6.48 -0.95 25.86
C SER A 465 5.41 -1.14 24.78
N ILE A 466 5.82 -0.91 23.53
CA ILE A 466 4.95 -1.00 22.36
C ILE A 466 5.48 -2.12 21.48
N THR A 467 4.62 -3.07 21.13
CA THR A 467 4.90 -4.07 20.10
C THR A 467 4.19 -3.66 18.83
N GLY A 468 4.90 -3.66 17.70
CA GLY A 468 4.36 -3.25 16.41
C GLY A 468 5.33 -3.50 15.26
N THR A 469 4.86 -3.20 14.06
CA THR A 469 5.64 -3.31 12.82
C THR A 469 5.86 -1.90 12.27
N TRP A 470 7.12 -1.56 11.97
CA TRP A 470 7.47 -0.25 11.41
C TRP A 470 8.53 -0.40 10.32
N CYS A 471 8.68 0.65 9.51
CA CYS A 471 9.79 0.74 8.57
C CYS A 471 11.11 0.90 9.35
N THR A 472 12.17 0.19 8.95
CA THR A 472 13.45 0.27 9.67
C THR A 472 14.03 1.68 9.80
N PRO A 473 13.88 2.61 8.82
CA PRO A 473 14.31 4.01 9.01
C PRO A 473 13.58 4.73 10.15
N GLU A 474 12.30 4.45 10.39
CA GLU A 474 11.54 5.05 11.50
C GLU A 474 12.02 4.50 12.85
N ILE A 475 12.32 3.21 12.91
CA ILE A 475 12.89 2.56 14.11
C ILE A 475 14.27 3.16 14.40
N GLN A 476 15.11 3.36 13.38
CA GLN A 476 16.42 4.00 13.51
C GLN A 476 16.30 5.45 14.03
N MET A 477 15.34 6.23 13.49
CA MET A 477 15.02 7.55 14.02
C MET A 477 14.55 7.48 15.48
N ALA A 478 13.69 6.53 15.84
CA ALA A 478 13.23 6.34 17.22
C ALA A 478 14.40 6.03 18.17
N ARG A 479 15.33 5.14 17.78
CA ARG A 479 16.56 4.88 18.56
C ARG A 479 17.36 6.17 18.80
N SER A 480 17.52 7.01 17.76
CA SER A 480 18.23 8.30 17.89
C SER A 480 17.55 9.27 18.87
N LYS A 481 16.26 9.10 19.14
CA LYS A 481 15.48 9.88 20.12
C LYS A 481 15.37 9.19 21.48
N GLY A 482 16.13 8.12 21.74
CA GLY A 482 16.22 7.46 23.05
C GLY A 482 15.27 6.28 23.25
N TYR A 483 14.62 5.79 22.21
CA TYR A 483 13.86 4.54 22.30
C TYR A 483 14.81 3.35 22.44
N LYS A 484 14.44 2.34 23.24
CA LYS A 484 15.22 1.11 23.46
C LYS A 484 14.47 -0.09 22.88
N ILE A 485 15.09 -0.81 21.96
CA ILE A 485 14.54 -2.07 21.46
C ILE A 485 14.67 -3.12 22.57
N LEU A 486 13.57 -3.76 22.90
CA LEU A 486 13.51 -4.82 23.91
C LEU A 486 13.61 -6.20 23.26
N GLN A 487 12.94 -6.39 22.11
CA GLN A 487 12.89 -7.67 21.40
C GLN A 487 12.70 -7.43 19.90
N ILE A 488 13.34 -8.24 19.06
CA ILE A 488 13.05 -8.34 17.62
C ILE A 488 12.35 -9.67 17.39
N TYR A 489 11.25 -9.67 16.62
CA TYR A 489 10.47 -10.87 16.33
C TYR A 489 10.64 -11.33 14.88
N GLU A 490 10.69 -10.40 13.93
CA GLU A 490 10.86 -10.72 12.51
C GLU A 490 11.31 -9.47 11.74
N VAL A 491 12.15 -9.67 10.73
CA VAL A 491 12.63 -8.60 9.84
C VAL A 491 12.42 -9.02 8.39
N TYR A 492 11.84 -8.12 7.59
CA TYR A 492 11.80 -8.23 6.13
C TYR A 492 12.89 -7.31 5.60
N HIS A 493 14.05 -7.90 5.31
CA HIS A 493 15.21 -7.16 4.83
C HIS A 493 15.28 -7.18 3.30
N PHE A 494 15.40 -6.01 2.69
CA PHE A 494 15.69 -5.86 1.27
C PHE A 494 17.18 -5.56 1.11
N ASP A 495 17.90 -6.49 0.48
CA ASP A 495 19.32 -6.34 0.13
C ASP A 495 19.51 -5.22 -0.90
N GLU A 496 18.55 -5.09 -1.82
CA GLU A 496 18.55 -4.07 -2.86
C GLU A 496 17.67 -2.87 -2.52
N SER A 497 18.11 -1.69 -2.94
CA SER A 497 17.35 -0.47 -2.81
C SER A 497 17.61 0.48 -3.97
N SER A 498 16.66 1.39 -4.21
CA SER A 498 16.79 2.45 -5.21
C SER A 498 16.63 3.81 -4.55
N LYS A 499 17.53 4.73 -4.89
CA LYS A 499 17.50 6.13 -4.48
C LYS A 499 17.88 6.98 -5.68
N TYR A 500 17.28 8.16 -5.82
CA TYR A 500 17.66 9.12 -6.85
C TYR A 500 18.98 9.80 -6.47
N ASP A 501 19.87 9.87 -7.43
CA ASP A 501 21.14 10.56 -7.32
C ASP A 501 21.05 11.92 -8.02
N VAL A 502 21.27 12.99 -7.25
CA VAL A 502 21.07 14.36 -7.73
C VAL A 502 22.20 14.78 -8.69
N GLU A 503 23.42 14.28 -8.47
CA GLU A 503 24.59 14.68 -9.25
C GLU A 503 24.55 14.10 -10.67
N SER A 504 24.28 12.80 -10.78
CA SER A 504 24.11 12.10 -12.06
C SER A 504 22.73 12.30 -12.70
N CYS A 505 21.74 12.75 -11.92
CA CYS A 505 20.33 12.81 -12.31
C CYS A 505 19.73 11.44 -12.69
N GLU A 506 20.26 10.34 -12.14
CA GLU A 506 19.85 8.97 -12.43
C GLU A 506 19.32 8.23 -11.18
N GLY A 507 18.76 7.04 -11.39
CA GLY A 507 18.20 6.21 -10.32
C GLY A 507 16.82 6.67 -9.82
N GLY A 508 16.44 6.18 -8.63
CA GLY A 508 15.16 6.46 -7.98
C GLY A 508 13.97 5.73 -8.61
N LEU A 509 13.30 4.89 -7.82
CA LEU A 509 12.17 4.06 -8.27
C LEU A 509 11.01 4.87 -8.87
N PHE A 510 10.69 6.02 -8.28
CA PHE A 510 9.60 6.90 -8.73
C PHE A 510 10.09 8.23 -9.31
N ALA A 511 11.41 8.44 -9.43
CA ALA A 511 11.97 9.73 -9.80
C ALA A 511 11.51 10.21 -11.19
N GLN A 512 11.54 9.34 -12.20
CA GLN A 512 11.09 9.69 -13.55
C GLN A 512 9.58 9.98 -13.63
N TYR A 513 8.79 9.24 -12.86
CA TYR A 513 7.35 9.47 -12.73
C TYR A 513 7.06 10.85 -12.14
N VAL A 514 7.72 11.19 -11.02
CA VAL A 514 7.59 12.51 -10.38
C VAL A 514 8.09 13.61 -11.31
N ASN A 515 9.23 13.41 -11.99
CA ASN A 515 9.81 14.37 -12.92
C ASN A 515 8.86 14.70 -14.09
N MET A 516 8.15 13.71 -14.64
CA MET A 516 7.17 13.95 -15.70
C MET A 516 6.08 14.93 -15.25
N PHE A 517 5.46 14.70 -14.09
CA PHE A 517 4.38 15.56 -13.61
C PHE A 517 4.87 16.90 -13.08
N LEU A 518 6.04 16.97 -12.43
CA LEU A 518 6.65 18.23 -12.03
C LEU A 518 7.01 19.09 -13.25
N LYS A 519 7.52 18.49 -14.33
CA LYS A 519 7.76 19.20 -15.60
C LYS A 519 6.47 19.81 -16.13
N ILE A 520 5.40 19.01 -16.23
CA ILE A 520 4.08 19.48 -16.69
C ILE A 520 3.56 20.61 -15.80
N LYS A 521 3.68 20.48 -14.47
CA LYS A 521 3.31 21.50 -13.50
C LYS A 521 4.00 22.83 -13.78
N GLN A 522 5.31 22.75 -13.94
CA GLN A 522 6.15 23.93 -14.00
C GLN A 522 5.98 24.66 -15.34
N GLU A 523 5.92 23.91 -16.45
CA GLU A 523 5.62 24.47 -17.77
C GLU A 523 4.21 25.07 -17.84
N ALA A 524 3.25 24.54 -17.10
CA ALA A 524 1.89 25.07 -17.04
C ALA A 524 1.72 26.30 -16.14
N SER A 525 2.64 26.52 -15.20
CA SER A 525 2.53 27.62 -14.23
C SER A 525 2.95 28.96 -14.84
N GLY A 526 3.74 28.93 -15.92
CA GLY A 526 4.39 30.12 -16.47
C GLY A 526 5.66 30.48 -15.70
N PHE A 527 6.37 31.51 -16.18
CA PHE A 527 7.56 32.00 -15.50
C PHE A 527 7.17 32.70 -14.17
N PRO A 528 8.01 32.56 -13.13
CA PRO A 528 7.87 33.36 -11.91
C PRO A 528 7.88 34.86 -12.19
N SER A 529 7.25 35.66 -11.33
CA SER A 529 7.15 37.12 -11.48
C SER A 529 8.51 37.82 -11.59
N GLU A 530 9.51 37.27 -10.91
CA GLU A 530 10.90 37.70 -10.86
C GLU A 530 11.67 37.40 -12.16
N CYS A 531 11.16 36.51 -13.01
CA CYS A 531 11.77 36.18 -14.30
C CYS A 531 11.28 37.13 -15.41
N ASN A 532 11.56 38.42 -15.27
CA ASN A 532 11.10 39.49 -16.16
C ASN A 532 12.03 39.78 -17.36
N THR A 533 13.25 39.24 -17.38
CA THR A 533 14.19 39.35 -18.51
C THR A 533 14.43 38.00 -19.20
N GLU A 534 14.89 38.03 -20.45
CA GLU A 534 15.26 36.80 -21.18
C GLU A 534 16.39 36.03 -20.51
N GLU A 535 17.34 36.74 -19.89
CA GLU A 535 18.40 36.13 -19.09
C GLU A 535 17.83 35.43 -17.85
N ALA A 536 16.95 36.09 -17.10
CA ALA A 536 16.31 35.50 -15.92
C ALA A 536 15.50 34.25 -16.27
N LYS A 537 14.77 34.26 -17.39
CA LYS A 537 14.04 33.07 -17.89
C LYS A 537 14.97 31.92 -18.25
N ARG A 538 16.12 32.18 -18.89
CA ARG A 538 17.11 31.14 -19.23
C ARG A 538 17.80 30.61 -17.99
N ASN A 539 18.17 31.49 -17.05
CA ASN A 539 18.73 31.11 -15.76
C ASN A 539 17.76 30.25 -14.96
N TYR A 540 16.48 30.59 -14.95
CA TYR A 540 15.43 29.79 -14.32
C TYR A 540 15.39 28.35 -14.85
N ILE A 541 15.43 28.15 -16.19
CA ILE A 541 15.44 26.81 -16.79
C ILE A 541 16.72 26.06 -16.42
N ARG A 542 17.88 26.73 -16.42
CA ARG A 542 19.16 26.13 -16.04
C ARG A 542 19.16 25.69 -14.59
N GLU A 543 18.77 26.57 -13.67
CA GLU A 543 18.71 26.26 -12.24
C GLU A 543 17.72 25.12 -11.95
N TYR A 544 16.59 25.09 -12.65
CA TYR A 544 15.62 24.00 -12.49
C TYR A 544 16.22 22.67 -12.94
N LYS A 545 16.99 22.66 -14.03
CA LYS A 545 17.72 21.45 -14.45
C LYS A 545 18.79 21.05 -13.43
N GLU A 546 19.57 22.01 -12.92
CA GLU A 546 20.64 21.75 -11.95
C GLU A 546 20.11 21.24 -10.61
N LYS A 547 19.00 21.79 -10.11
CA LYS A 547 18.41 21.43 -8.80
C LYS A 547 17.51 20.20 -8.88
N GLU A 548 16.71 20.10 -9.93
CA GLU A 548 15.68 19.07 -10.07
C GLU A 548 16.03 17.95 -11.05
N GLY A 549 17.08 18.11 -11.87
CA GLY A 549 17.37 17.17 -12.97
C GLY A 549 16.32 17.19 -14.08
N ILE A 550 15.48 18.23 -14.13
CA ILE A 550 14.36 18.33 -15.08
C ILE A 550 14.65 19.41 -16.11
N GLN A 551 14.73 19.01 -17.39
CA GLN A 551 14.84 19.95 -18.49
C GLN A 551 13.45 20.49 -18.87
N LEU A 552 13.21 21.78 -18.57
CA LEU A 552 12.03 22.51 -19.04
C LEU A 552 12.20 22.96 -20.50
N GLU A 553 11.10 23.05 -21.24
CA GLU A 553 11.05 23.56 -22.61
C GLU A 553 10.52 25.00 -22.63
N TYR A 554 11.37 25.94 -23.06
CA TYR A 554 11.08 27.38 -23.04
C TYR A 554 9.70 27.71 -23.65
N ASP A 555 9.39 27.18 -24.83
CA ASP A 555 8.14 27.49 -25.55
C ASP A 555 6.88 26.90 -24.90
N LYS A 556 7.05 25.92 -24.02
CA LYS A 556 5.96 25.26 -23.29
C LYS A 556 5.62 25.97 -21.98
N ILE A 557 6.53 26.79 -21.43
CA ILE A 557 6.36 27.56 -20.19
C ILE A 557 5.36 28.70 -20.42
N LYS A 558 4.08 28.40 -20.23
CA LYS A 558 2.97 29.33 -20.43
C LYS A 558 1.88 29.02 -19.41
N LYS A 559 1.28 30.07 -18.85
CA LYS A 559 0.19 29.94 -17.88
C LYS A 559 -0.99 29.20 -18.54
N LYS A 560 -1.21 27.96 -18.11
CA LYS A 560 -2.28 27.08 -18.58
C LYS A 560 -3.04 26.57 -17.37
N SER A 561 -4.17 27.21 -17.06
CA SER A 561 -5.02 26.86 -15.90
C SER A 561 -5.36 25.36 -15.85
N ARG A 562 -5.64 24.76 -17.02
CA ARG A 562 -5.96 23.33 -17.16
C ARG A 562 -4.87 22.38 -16.63
N PHE A 563 -3.59 22.64 -16.89
CA PHE A 563 -2.50 21.70 -16.56
C PHE A 563 -1.96 21.82 -15.12
N ALA A 564 -2.09 23.01 -14.52
CA ALA A 564 -1.59 23.31 -13.17
C ALA A 564 -2.40 22.60 -12.06
N MET A 565 -3.61 22.13 -12.36
CA MET A 565 -4.46 21.40 -11.41
C MET A 565 -4.08 19.92 -11.31
N PHE A 566 -3.88 19.24 -12.45
CA PHE A 566 -3.60 17.80 -12.50
C PHE A 566 -2.26 17.42 -11.90
N SER A 567 -1.27 18.24 -12.19
CA SER A 567 0.10 18.04 -11.76
C SER A 567 0.35 18.30 -10.27
N LYS A 568 -0.67 18.74 -9.52
CA LYS A 568 -0.63 18.82 -8.05
C LYS A 568 -1.07 17.53 -7.37
N THR A 569 -2.08 16.84 -7.90
CA THR A 569 -2.68 15.65 -7.27
C THR A 569 -2.12 14.32 -7.76
N LEU A 570 -1.55 14.26 -8.96
CA LEU A 570 -1.03 13.01 -9.53
C LEU A 570 0.34 12.58 -8.97
N PRO A 571 1.24 13.48 -8.55
CA PRO A 571 2.51 13.07 -7.95
C PRO A 571 2.41 12.56 -6.50
N GLU A 572 1.31 12.88 -5.81
CA GLU A 572 0.96 12.43 -4.45
C GLU A 572 0.35 11.02 -4.49
#